data_AF-A0A843KZR1-F1
#
_entry.id   AF-A0A843KZR1-F1
#
_cell.length_a   1.000
_cell.length_b   1.000
_cell.length_c   1.000
_cell.angle_alpha   90.00
_cell.angle_beta   90.00
_cell.angle_gamma   90.00
#
_symmetry.space_group_name_H-M   'P 1'
#
loop_
_entity.id
_entity.type
_entity.pdbx_description
1 polymer ?
#
loop_
_entity_poly.entity_id
_entity_poly.type
_entity_poly.pdbx_seq_one_letter_code
_entity_poly.pdbx_strand_id
1 'polypeptide(L)'
;AYTGRSAGADEITAENWYRVLSRPGVRVGFSNPMLDACGYRAIMVTALAEEHYGEPGLFEAVIGGSFNPPITAVRTDGITTIALPERMRPADEKVAVRDGSIYLLSLLDAGGIDYAFEYRSVAEEHGLRWIDLPPPINLGSAEHADDYRRVHVNLGFQRFRSIGSERIGQPIVYAMTVPRNAPHPDEARMFVDFVLDAFREGKAGWPDPVRPDPEAATVYHATD
;
A
#
# COMPACT_ATOMS: atom_id res chain seq x y z
N ALA A 1 5.15 -8.99 -0.11
CA ALA A 1 5.49 -10.16 0.74
C ALA A 1 5.09 -11.47 0.04
N TYR A 2 5.82 -12.56 0.30
CA TYR A 2 5.56 -13.89 -0.23
C TYR A 2 6.21 -14.99 0.64
N THR A 3 5.94 -16.26 0.34
CA THR A 3 6.54 -17.42 1.04
C THR A 3 7.33 -18.29 0.06
N GLY A 4 8.05 -19.29 0.59
CA GLY A 4 8.72 -20.26 -0.27
C GLY A 4 7.83 -21.20 -1.06
N ARG A 5 6.52 -21.22 -0.79
CA ARG A 5 5.55 -22.02 -1.55
C ARG A 5 4.87 -21.22 -2.66
N SER A 6 5.12 -19.92 -2.71
CA SER A 6 4.50 -19.03 -3.71
C SER A 6 4.95 -19.41 -5.11
N ALA A 7 4.02 -19.42 -6.06
CA ALA A 7 4.32 -19.67 -7.47
C ALA A 7 5.35 -18.64 -8.01
N GLY A 8 6.50 -19.12 -8.48
CA GLY A 8 7.59 -18.26 -8.95
C GLY A 8 8.48 -17.67 -7.84
N ALA A 9 8.40 -18.16 -6.59
CA ALA A 9 9.18 -17.64 -5.46
C ALA A 9 10.70 -17.67 -5.65
N ASP A 10 11.21 -18.59 -6.46
CA ASP A 10 12.65 -18.72 -6.74
C ASP A 10 13.09 -17.91 -7.98
N GLU A 11 12.13 -17.32 -8.70
CA GLU A 11 12.38 -16.52 -9.91
C GLU A 11 12.15 -15.02 -9.69
N ILE A 12 11.38 -14.64 -8.68
CA ILE A 12 10.95 -13.25 -8.47
C ILE A 12 12.12 -12.37 -8.01
N THR A 13 12.26 -11.21 -8.65
CA THR A 13 13.23 -10.16 -8.33
C THR A 13 12.60 -8.77 -8.38
N ALA A 14 13.32 -7.76 -7.90
CA ALA A 14 12.89 -6.36 -7.98
C ALA A 14 12.67 -5.88 -9.43
N GLU A 15 13.30 -6.52 -10.41
CA GLU A 15 13.22 -6.15 -11.82
C GLU A 15 12.12 -6.87 -12.59
N ASN A 16 11.60 -8.00 -12.08
CA ASN A 16 10.67 -8.85 -12.84
C ASN A 16 9.34 -9.13 -12.15
N TRP A 17 9.16 -8.66 -10.91
CA TRP A 17 8.00 -8.99 -10.07
C TRP A 17 6.67 -8.78 -10.76
N TYR A 18 6.53 -7.70 -11.51
CA TYR A 18 5.30 -7.33 -12.19
C TYR A 18 4.92 -8.36 -13.26
N ARG A 19 5.91 -8.97 -13.92
CA ARG A 19 5.69 -10.06 -14.88
C ARG A 19 5.33 -11.35 -14.16
N VAL A 20 5.96 -11.65 -13.02
CA VAL A 20 5.60 -12.82 -12.20
C VAL A 20 4.17 -12.71 -11.71
N LEU A 21 3.81 -11.55 -11.14
CA LEU A 21 2.45 -11.27 -10.66
C LEU A 21 1.41 -11.25 -11.78
N SER A 22 1.79 -11.00 -13.03
CA SER A 22 0.88 -11.04 -14.19
C SER A 22 0.63 -12.46 -14.74
N ARG A 23 1.40 -13.47 -14.32
CA ARG A 23 1.26 -14.83 -14.88
C ARG A 23 -0.13 -15.41 -14.60
N PRO A 24 -0.72 -16.15 -15.56
CA PRO A 24 -1.88 -16.99 -15.28
C PRO A 24 -1.56 -17.97 -14.15
N GLY A 25 -2.44 -18.08 -13.15
CA GLY A 25 -2.27 -18.99 -12.01
C GLY A 25 -1.53 -18.41 -10.80
N VAL A 26 -0.83 -17.27 -10.93
CA VAL A 26 -0.27 -16.56 -9.76
C VAL A 26 -1.36 -15.74 -9.09
N ARG A 27 -1.60 -15.95 -7.81
CA ARG A 27 -2.65 -15.29 -7.02
C ARG A 27 -2.08 -14.15 -6.17
N VAL A 28 -2.69 -12.98 -6.25
CA VAL A 28 -2.22 -11.76 -5.60
C VAL A 28 -3.21 -11.31 -4.53
N GLY A 29 -2.72 -10.84 -3.39
CA GLY A 29 -3.52 -10.31 -2.29
C GLY A 29 -3.29 -8.81 -2.11
N PHE A 30 -4.36 -8.06 -1.86
CA PHE A 30 -4.29 -6.70 -1.36
C PHE A 30 -5.48 -6.40 -0.45
N SER A 31 -5.36 -5.44 0.45
CA SER A 31 -6.45 -5.13 1.38
C SER A 31 -7.52 -4.25 0.73
N ASN A 32 -8.68 -4.19 1.36
CA ASN A 32 -9.82 -3.43 0.87
C ASN A 32 -9.48 -1.93 0.91
N PRO A 33 -9.38 -1.24 -0.24
CA PRO A 33 -9.02 0.18 -0.34
C PRO A 33 -9.99 1.11 0.40
N MET A 34 -11.22 0.65 0.68
CA MET A 34 -12.20 1.42 1.43
C MET A 34 -11.91 1.42 2.94
N LEU A 35 -11.21 0.39 3.43
CA LEU A 35 -11.05 0.12 4.85
C LEU A 35 -9.61 0.32 5.34
N ASP A 36 -8.64 0.08 4.47
CA ASP A 36 -7.22 0.05 4.79
C ASP A 36 -6.38 0.80 3.73
N ALA A 37 -5.40 1.56 4.22
CA ALA A 37 -4.48 2.33 3.40
C ALA A 37 -3.58 1.47 2.52
N CYS A 38 -3.19 0.28 2.98
CA CYS A 38 -2.40 -0.63 2.17
C CYS A 38 -3.14 -1.01 0.86
N GLY A 39 -4.47 -1.05 0.91
CA GLY A 39 -5.32 -1.43 -0.22
C GLY A 39 -5.30 -0.43 -1.36
N TYR A 40 -5.57 0.86 -1.08
CA TYR A 40 -5.47 1.87 -2.15
C TYR A 40 -4.02 2.11 -2.57
N ARG A 41 -3.03 1.88 -1.69
CA ARG A 41 -1.61 1.95 -2.03
C ARG A 41 -1.18 0.83 -2.98
N ALA A 42 -1.69 -0.39 -2.82
CA ALA A 42 -1.44 -1.48 -3.77
C ALA A 42 -1.91 -1.13 -5.19
N ILE A 43 -3.07 -0.47 -5.29
CA ILE A 43 -3.62 0.04 -6.56
C ILE A 43 -2.70 1.12 -7.14
N MET A 44 -2.27 2.08 -6.32
CA MET A 44 -1.33 3.14 -6.72
C MET A 44 0.00 2.58 -7.24
N VAL A 45 0.62 1.68 -6.47
CA VAL A 45 1.90 1.04 -6.81
C VAL A 45 1.80 0.31 -8.15
N THR A 46 0.71 -0.44 -8.36
CA THR A 46 0.53 -1.20 -9.62
C THR A 46 0.34 -0.27 -10.82
N ALA A 47 -0.42 0.82 -10.65
CA ALA A 47 -0.61 1.81 -11.72
C ALA A 47 0.67 2.63 -12.01
N LEU A 48 1.45 2.97 -10.98
CA LEU A 48 2.77 3.60 -11.14
C LEU A 48 3.76 2.65 -11.82
N ALA A 49 3.70 1.36 -11.51
CA ALA A 49 4.53 0.35 -12.16
C ALA A 49 4.27 0.27 -13.67
N GLU A 50 3.01 0.33 -14.10
CA GLU A 50 2.64 0.30 -15.53
C GLU A 50 3.35 1.40 -16.31
N GLU A 51 3.38 2.61 -15.75
CA GLU A 51 4.14 3.72 -16.34
C GLU A 51 5.65 3.55 -16.22
N HIS A 52 6.14 3.22 -15.02
CA HIS A 52 7.56 3.13 -14.73
C HIS A 52 8.29 2.12 -15.62
N TYR A 53 7.67 0.97 -15.87
CA TYR A 53 8.24 -0.09 -16.71
C TYR A 53 7.85 0.05 -18.19
N GLY A 54 6.91 0.94 -18.54
CA GLY A 54 6.41 1.08 -19.92
C GLY A 54 5.71 -0.19 -20.42
N GLU A 55 4.85 -0.79 -19.58
CA GLU A 55 4.20 -2.08 -19.83
C GLU A 55 2.67 -1.91 -19.86
N PRO A 56 2.09 -1.48 -21.00
CA PRO A 56 0.66 -1.22 -21.11
C PRO A 56 -0.21 -2.43 -20.72
N GLY A 57 -1.23 -2.20 -19.91
CA GLY A 57 -2.13 -3.25 -19.42
C GLY A 57 -1.61 -4.00 -18.19
N LEU A 58 -0.46 -3.61 -17.63
CA LEU A 58 0.07 -4.22 -16.40
C LEU A 58 -0.92 -4.12 -15.24
N PHE A 59 -1.56 -2.96 -15.04
CA PHE A 59 -2.54 -2.79 -13.99
C PHE A 59 -3.70 -3.77 -14.12
N GLU A 60 -4.21 -3.96 -15.34
CA GLU A 60 -5.28 -4.91 -15.64
C GLU A 60 -4.82 -6.35 -15.40
N ALA A 61 -3.61 -6.71 -15.81
CA ALA A 61 -3.07 -8.07 -15.67
C ALA A 61 -2.85 -8.50 -14.20
N VAL A 62 -2.51 -7.56 -13.31
CA VAL A 62 -2.24 -7.85 -11.90
C VAL A 62 -3.49 -7.70 -11.03
N ILE A 63 -4.31 -6.67 -11.26
CA ILE A 63 -5.46 -6.32 -10.40
C ILE A 63 -6.73 -6.11 -11.22
N GLY A 64 -6.70 -5.18 -12.17
CA GLY A 64 -7.90 -4.56 -12.74
C GLY A 64 -8.81 -5.54 -13.50
N GLY A 65 -8.22 -6.50 -14.21
CA GLY A 65 -8.91 -7.49 -15.04
C GLY A 65 -9.69 -8.53 -14.25
N SER A 66 -9.43 -8.64 -12.94
CA SER A 66 -10.12 -9.59 -12.05
C SER A 66 -11.42 -9.03 -11.48
N PHE A 67 -11.94 -7.93 -12.01
CA PHE A 67 -13.22 -7.34 -11.64
C PHE A 67 -14.18 -7.32 -12.83
N ASN A 68 -15.49 -7.24 -12.57
CA ASN A 68 -16.51 -7.14 -13.59
C ASN A 68 -17.51 -6.00 -13.28
N PRO A 69 -17.51 -4.90 -14.06
CA PRO A 69 -16.58 -4.61 -15.16
C PRO A 69 -15.13 -4.47 -14.66
N PRO A 70 -14.12 -4.64 -15.55
CA PRO A 70 -12.72 -4.43 -15.19
C PRO A 70 -12.50 -3.04 -14.62
N ILE A 71 -11.65 -2.96 -13.58
CA ILE A 71 -11.17 -1.68 -13.07
C ILE A 71 -10.02 -1.24 -13.98
N THR A 72 -10.11 -0.04 -14.53
CA THR A 72 -9.12 0.47 -15.48
C THR A 72 -8.37 1.68 -14.92
N ALA A 73 -7.12 1.80 -15.33
CA ALA A 73 -6.31 2.99 -15.13
C ALA A 73 -6.48 3.92 -16.33
N VAL A 74 -7.04 5.11 -16.11
CA VAL A 74 -7.30 6.09 -17.17
C VAL A 74 -6.32 7.24 -17.03
N ARG A 75 -5.52 7.49 -18.07
CA ARG A 75 -4.53 8.56 -18.07
C ARG A 75 -5.01 9.78 -18.85
N THR A 76 -5.03 10.93 -18.18
CA THR A 76 -5.38 12.23 -18.75
C THR A 76 -4.40 13.28 -18.23
N ASP A 77 -3.81 14.10 -19.11
CA ASP A 77 -2.90 15.20 -18.73
C ASP A 77 -1.76 14.80 -17.78
N GLY A 78 -1.22 13.59 -17.97
CA GLY A 78 -0.11 13.07 -17.15
C GLY A 78 -0.52 12.51 -15.78
N ILE A 79 -1.82 12.52 -15.45
CA ILE A 79 -2.39 11.92 -14.25
C ILE A 79 -3.12 10.63 -14.60
N THR A 80 -2.81 9.56 -13.88
CA THR A 80 -3.50 8.27 -13.93
C THR A 80 -4.59 8.24 -12.86
N THR A 81 -5.85 8.12 -13.27
CA THR A 81 -7.01 8.01 -12.38
C THR A 81 -7.59 6.60 -12.42
N ILE A 82 -7.85 6.03 -11.24
CA ILE A 82 -8.51 4.73 -11.07
C ILE A 82 -9.79 4.94 -10.27
N ALA A 83 -10.94 4.61 -10.87
CA ALA A 83 -12.23 4.65 -10.18
C ALA A 83 -12.60 3.25 -9.66
N LEU A 84 -12.85 3.14 -8.36
CA LEU A 84 -13.16 1.86 -7.72
C LEU A 84 -14.67 1.67 -7.53
N PRO A 85 -15.17 0.42 -7.61
CA PRO A 85 -16.54 0.11 -7.22
C PRO A 85 -16.72 0.25 -5.70
N GLU A 86 -17.97 0.41 -5.25
CA GLU A 86 -18.30 0.39 -3.81
C GLU A 86 -17.92 -0.91 -3.12
N ARG A 87 -17.99 -2.03 -3.87
CA ARG A 87 -17.72 -3.38 -3.38
C ARG A 87 -16.55 -3.98 -4.15
N MET A 88 -15.46 -4.23 -3.45
CA MET A 88 -14.28 -4.90 -4.00
C MET A 88 -14.50 -6.42 -4.00
N ARG A 89 -15.27 -6.91 -4.98
CA ARG A 89 -15.53 -8.32 -5.17
C ARG A 89 -14.85 -8.80 -6.46
N PRO A 90 -13.72 -9.52 -6.37
CA PRO A 90 -13.11 -10.17 -7.52
C PRO A 90 -14.09 -11.11 -8.22
N ALA A 91 -14.03 -11.15 -9.55
CA ALA A 91 -14.83 -12.01 -10.43
C ALA A 91 -14.21 -13.40 -10.59
N ASP A 92 -12.94 -13.57 -10.24
CA ASP A 92 -12.18 -14.80 -10.31
C ASP A 92 -11.26 -14.98 -9.08
N GLU A 93 -10.34 -15.94 -9.14
CA GLU A 93 -9.42 -16.27 -8.05
C GLU A 93 -8.05 -15.60 -8.14
N LYS A 94 -7.78 -14.83 -9.20
CA LYS A 94 -6.48 -14.18 -9.47
C LYS A 94 -6.13 -13.22 -8.36
N VAL A 95 -7.12 -12.55 -7.77
CA VAL A 95 -6.91 -11.58 -6.71
C VAL A 95 -7.77 -11.87 -5.49
N ALA A 96 -7.18 -11.76 -4.29
CA ALA A 96 -7.88 -11.88 -3.02
C ALA A 96 -7.91 -10.53 -2.29
N VAL A 97 -9.09 -10.13 -1.84
CA VAL A 97 -9.29 -8.92 -1.06
C VAL A 97 -9.70 -9.26 0.37
N ARG A 98 -9.10 -8.59 1.36
CA ARG A 98 -9.45 -8.69 2.79
C ARG A 98 -9.54 -7.31 3.42
N ASP A 99 -10.30 -7.16 4.49
CA ASP A 99 -10.60 -5.83 5.07
C ASP A 99 -9.37 -5.08 5.60
N GLY A 100 -8.31 -5.80 5.97
CA GLY A 100 -7.02 -5.25 6.38
C GLY A 100 -5.88 -6.13 5.87
N SER A 101 -4.73 -5.51 5.61
CA SER A 101 -3.59 -6.15 4.96
C SER A 101 -3.03 -7.33 5.78
N ILE A 102 -2.98 -7.19 7.12
CA ILE A 102 -2.60 -8.25 8.04
C ILE A 102 -3.42 -9.56 7.89
N TYR A 103 -4.66 -9.49 7.39
CA TYR A 103 -5.48 -10.69 7.20
C TYR A 103 -5.06 -11.51 5.97
N LEU A 104 -4.31 -10.90 5.05
CA LEU A 104 -3.72 -11.59 3.89
C LEU A 104 -2.61 -12.55 4.30
N LEU A 105 -1.96 -12.32 5.44
CA LEU A 105 -0.85 -13.16 5.89
C LEU A 105 -1.29 -14.62 6.10
N SER A 106 -2.48 -14.82 6.69
CA SER A 106 -3.05 -16.17 6.82
C SER A 106 -3.30 -16.86 5.47
N LEU A 107 -3.61 -16.10 4.41
CA LEU A 107 -3.77 -16.66 3.07
C LEU A 107 -2.41 -17.00 2.44
N LEU A 108 -1.38 -16.18 2.64
CA LEU A 108 -0.01 -16.49 2.24
C LEU A 108 0.46 -17.78 2.94
N ASP A 109 0.25 -17.88 4.25
CA ASP A 109 0.62 -19.03 5.07
C ASP A 109 -0.19 -20.29 4.78
N ALA A 110 -1.40 -20.16 4.25
CA ALA A 110 -2.18 -21.30 3.79
C ALA A 110 -1.87 -21.70 2.33
N GLY A 111 -1.10 -20.89 1.59
CA GLY A 111 -0.93 -21.03 0.14
C GLY A 111 -2.20 -20.69 -0.66
N GLY A 112 -3.13 -19.94 -0.06
CA GLY A 112 -4.32 -19.43 -0.72
C GLY A 112 -4.05 -18.23 -1.64
N ILE A 113 -2.93 -17.54 -1.43
CA ILE A 113 -2.34 -16.57 -2.36
C ILE A 113 -0.83 -16.75 -2.43
N ASP A 114 -0.22 -16.31 -3.52
CA ASP A 114 1.22 -16.40 -3.74
C ASP A 114 1.94 -15.12 -3.26
N TYR A 115 1.36 -13.95 -3.53
CA TYR A 115 1.96 -12.66 -3.21
C TYR A 115 0.95 -11.77 -2.52
N ALA A 116 1.39 -10.95 -1.56
CA ALA A 116 0.58 -9.88 -1.01
C ALA A 116 1.32 -8.54 -1.14
N PHE A 117 0.58 -7.50 -1.56
CA PHE A 117 1.01 -6.12 -1.35
C PHE A 117 0.91 -5.81 0.15
N GLU A 118 2.05 -5.49 0.76
CA GLU A 118 2.17 -5.29 2.19
C GLU A 118 3.35 -4.38 2.50
N TYR A 119 3.32 -3.68 3.63
CA TYR A 119 4.45 -2.89 4.12
C TYR A 119 5.64 -3.79 4.45
N ARG A 120 6.86 -3.29 4.20
CA ARG A 120 8.11 -3.99 4.51
C ARG A 120 8.20 -4.36 6.00
N SER A 121 7.84 -3.44 6.90
CA SER A 121 7.84 -3.68 8.35
C SER A 121 6.99 -4.88 8.76
N VAL A 122 5.80 -5.05 8.18
CA VAL A 122 4.93 -6.20 8.45
C VAL A 122 5.53 -7.49 7.92
N ALA A 123 6.13 -7.45 6.71
CA ALA A 123 6.79 -8.62 6.14
C ALA A 123 7.99 -9.08 6.99
N GLU A 124 8.81 -8.13 7.48
CA GLU A 124 9.95 -8.40 8.35
C GLU A 124 9.50 -8.95 9.71
N GLU A 125 8.50 -8.35 10.34
CA GLU A 125 7.94 -8.81 11.63
C GLU A 125 7.44 -10.27 11.56
N HIS A 126 6.87 -10.67 10.42
CA HIS A 126 6.32 -12.01 10.22
C HIS A 126 7.30 -12.98 9.55
N GLY A 127 8.56 -12.58 9.32
CA GLY A 127 9.58 -13.44 8.70
C GLY A 127 9.24 -13.86 7.27
N LEU A 128 8.44 -13.07 6.56
CA LEU A 128 8.04 -13.32 5.18
C LEU A 128 9.16 -12.89 4.23
N ARG A 129 9.24 -13.55 3.06
CA ARG A 129 10.12 -13.07 2.00
C ARG A 129 9.52 -11.81 1.37
N TRP A 130 10.37 -10.92 0.90
CA TRP A 130 9.97 -9.69 0.23
C TRP A 130 11.01 -9.29 -0.80
N ILE A 131 10.66 -8.31 -1.63
CA ILE A 131 11.54 -7.66 -2.61
C ILE A 131 11.36 -6.16 -2.47
N ASP A 132 12.41 -5.40 -2.74
CA ASP A 132 12.28 -3.95 -2.88
C ASP A 132 11.57 -3.61 -4.19
N LEU A 133 10.62 -2.69 -4.10
CA LEU A 133 10.06 -2.03 -5.26
C LEU A 133 10.83 -0.72 -5.50
N PRO A 134 11.05 -0.31 -6.76
CA PRO A 134 11.78 0.92 -7.06
C PRO A 134 11.24 2.14 -6.30
N PRO A 135 12.10 3.04 -5.81
CA PRO A 135 11.70 4.27 -5.13
C PRO A 135 10.65 5.11 -5.88
N PRO A 136 10.67 5.26 -7.22
CA PRO A 136 9.63 6.00 -7.94
C PRO A 136 8.21 5.42 -7.86
N ILE A 137 8.04 4.18 -7.40
CA ILE A 137 6.73 3.51 -7.37
C ILE A 137 6.31 3.01 -5.99
N ASN A 138 7.26 2.80 -5.07
CA ASN A 138 7.00 2.14 -3.79
C ASN A 138 6.28 3.02 -2.75
N LEU A 139 6.02 4.30 -3.10
CA LEU A 139 5.45 5.33 -2.22
C LEU A 139 6.33 5.66 -1.02
N GLY A 140 7.60 5.32 -1.12
CA GLY A 140 8.51 5.20 -0.01
C GLY A 140 9.54 6.30 0.15
N SER A 141 9.56 7.32 -0.71
CA SER A 141 10.56 8.37 -0.66
C SER A 141 9.94 9.75 -0.83
N ALA A 142 10.33 10.67 0.04
CA ALA A 142 9.96 12.08 -0.10
C ALA A 142 10.48 12.69 -1.42
N GLU A 143 11.60 12.18 -1.96
CA GLU A 143 12.20 12.67 -3.21
C GLU A 143 11.33 12.34 -4.44
N HIS A 144 10.54 11.27 -4.36
CA HIS A 144 9.65 10.80 -5.43
C HIS A 144 8.19 11.25 -5.22
N ALA A 145 7.94 12.23 -4.35
CA ALA A 145 6.59 12.72 -4.08
C ALA A 145 5.86 13.21 -5.34
N ASP A 146 6.59 13.80 -6.30
CA ASP A 146 6.01 14.25 -7.57
C ASP A 146 5.66 13.10 -8.50
N ASP A 147 6.42 11.99 -8.48
CA ASP A 147 6.06 10.77 -9.22
C ASP A 147 4.76 10.19 -8.65
N TYR A 148 4.65 10.11 -7.32
CA TYR A 148 3.48 9.55 -6.66
C TYR A 148 2.21 10.36 -6.88
N ARG A 149 2.31 11.70 -6.95
CA ARG A 149 1.16 12.59 -7.20
C ARG A 149 0.48 12.33 -8.54
N ARG A 150 1.12 11.59 -9.45
CA ARG A 150 0.59 11.27 -10.77
C ARG A 150 -0.44 10.15 -10.75
N VAL A 151 -0.71 9.53 -9.61
CA VAL A 151 -1.76 8.51 -9.46
C VAL A 151 -2.84 8.93 -8.47
N HIS A 152 -4.09 8.85 -8.91
CA HIS A 152 -5.28 9.20 -8.16
C HIS A 152 -6.20 7.99 -8.08
N VAL A 153 -6.60 7.60 -6.88
CA VAL A 153 -7.55 6.51 -6.63
C VAL A 153 -8.84 7.10 -6.07
N ASN A 154 -9.93 6.96 -6.82
CA ASN A 154 -11.26 7.39 -6.40
C ASN A 154 -12.00 6.21 -5.76
N LEU A 155 -12.23 6.31 -4.45
CA LEU A 155 -12.97 5.31 -3.69
C LEU A 155 -14.44 5.27 -4.12
N GLY A 156 -15.01 4.07 -4.18
CA GLY A 156 -16.39 3.86 -4.62
C GLY A 156 -17.44 4.46 -3.67
N PHE A 157 -17.08 4.72 -2.41
CA PHE A 157 -17.90 5.50 -1.50
C PHE A 157 -17.06 6.34 -0.54
N GLN A 158 -17.68 7.39 -0.02
CA GLN A 158 -17.08 8.26 0.98
C GLN A 158 -17.28 7.71 2.39
N ARG A 159 -16.22 7.19 3.00
CA ARG A 159 -16.26 6.64 4.37
C ARG A 159 -16.46 7.70 5.46
N PHE A 160 -15.81 8.86 5.31
CA PHE A 160 -15.82 9.92 6.31
C PHE A 160 -16.39 11.21 5.72
N ARG A 161 -17.35 11.84 6.39
CA ARG A 161 -17.98 13.08 5.87
C ARG A 161 -16.98 14.21 5.59
N SER A 162 -15.89 14.30 6.37
CA SER A 162 -14.87 15.35 6.25
C SER A 162 -13.74 15.04 5.26
N ILE A 163 -13.66 13.81 4.76
CA ILE A 163 -12.58 13.37 3.85
C ILE A 163 -13.24 12.91 2.56
N GLY A 164 -12.81 13.47 1.42
CA GLY A 164 -13.32 13.06 0.11
C GLY A 164 -13.05 11.58 -0.21
N SER A 165 -13.56 11.12 -1.34
CA SER A 165 -13.29 9.77 -1.87
C SER A 165 -11.95 9.67 -2.62
N GLU A 166 -11.35 10.79 -3.01
CA GLU A 166 -10.07 10.79 -3.74
C GLU A 166 -8.88 10.52 -2.81
N ARG A 167 -7.96 9.67 -3.28
CA ARG A 167 -6.65 9.42 -2.67
C ARG A 167 -5.58 9.73 -3.70
N ILE A 168 -4.77 10.74 -3.44
CA ILE A 168 -3.63 11.12 -4.28
C ILE A 168 -2.40 10.38 -3.77
N GLY A 169 -1.57 9.83 -4.66
CA GLY A 169 -0.33 9.18 -4.28
C GLY A 169 0.62 10.16 -3.58
N GLN A 170 1.14 9.72 -2.44
CA GLN A 170 2.00 10.51 -1.55
C GLN A 170 2.97 9.58 -0.82
N PRO A 171 4.13 10.09 -0.36
CA PRO A 171 5.03 9.31 0.48
C PRO A 171 4.30 8.73 1.70
N ILE A 172 4.60 7.49 2.06
CA ILE A 172 3.94 6.79 3.15
C ILE A 172 4.45 7.35 4.46
N VAL A 173 3.53 8.00 5.14
CA VAL A 173 3.77 8.65 6.42
C VAL A 173 2.81 8.12 7.48
N TYR A 174 3.35 7.80 8.65
CA TYR A 174 2.56 7.54 9.86
C TYR A 174 2.43 8.81 10.68
N ALA A 175 1.20 9.09 11.12
CA ALA A 175 0.85 10.23 11.94
C ALA A 175 -0.04 9.79 13.11
N MET A 176 0.12 10.48 14.24
CA MET A 176 -0.68 10.27 15.44
C MET A 176 -1.21 11.62 15.94
N THR A 177 -2.39 11.63 16.56
CA THR A 177 -3.00 12.84 17.10
C THR A 177 -3.83 12.52 18.34
N VAL A 178 -3.98 13.51 19.23
CA VAL A 178 -4.93 13.46 20.35
C VAL A 178 -6.25 14.11 19.91
N PRO A 179 -7.36 13.37 19.79
CA PRO A 179 -8.64 13.95 19.43
C PRO A 179 -9.05 15.06 20.41
N ARG A 180 -9.66 16.13 19.90
CA ARG A 180 -10.10 17.28 20.71
C ARG A 180 -11.07 16.90 21.84
N ASN A 181 -11.79 15.80 21.68
CA ASN A 181 -12.75 15.25 22.64
C ASN A 181 -12.22 14.01 23.37
N ALA A 182 -10.90 13.81 23.43
CA ALA A 182 -10.32 12.71 24.21
C ALA A 182 -10.78 12.80 25.68
N PRO A 183 -11.30 11.71 26.29
CA PRO A 183 -11.78 11.73 27.67
C PRO A 183 -10.66 11.97 28.70
N HIS A 184 -9.43 11.64 28.31
CA HIS A 184 -8.21 11.72 29.12
C HIS A 184 -7.10 12.39 28.30
N PRO A 185 -7.19 13.72 28.04
CA PRO A 185 -6.31 14.39 27.10
C PRO A 185 -4.86 14.51 27.59
N ASP A 186 -4.64 14.58 28.90
CA ASP A 186 -3.30 14.69 29.48
C ASP A 186 -2.56 13.35 29.40
N GLU A 187 -3.23 12.25 29.74
CA GLU A 187 -2.71 10.89 29.58
C GLU A 187 -2.48 10.53 28.10
N ALA A 188 -3.36 10.99 27.21
CA ALA A 188 -3.17 10.81 25.77
C ALA A 188 -1.91 11.54 25.27
N ARG A 189 -1.62 12.74 25.78
CA ARG A 189 -0.36 13.45 25.46
C ARG A 189 0.85 12.71 26.01
N MET A 190 0.79 12.24 27.26
CA MET A 190 1.87 11.42 27.83
C MET A 190 2.16 10.18 26.99
N PHE A 191 1.11 9.52 26.46
CA PHE A 191 1.27 8.38 25.56
C PHE A 191 1.91 8.77 24.23
N VAL A 192 1.50 9.90 23.63
CA VAL A 192 2.12 10.43 22.41
C VAL A 192 3.60 10.70 22.63
N ASP A 193 3.95 11.39 23.71
CA ASP A 193 5.35 11.71 24.04
C ASP A 193 6.17 10.43 24.25
N PHE A 194 5.63 9.44 24.97
CA PHE A 194 6.27 8.14 25.16
C PHE A 194 6.57 7.43 23.83
N VAL A 195 5.60 7.40 22.91
CA VAL A 195 5.79 6.80 21.59
C VAL A 195 6.84 7.57 20.80
N LEU A 196 6.77 8.90 20.77
CA LEU A 196 7.73 9.74 20.06
C LEU A 196 9.16 9.57 20.60
N ASP A 197 9.33 9.48 21.91
CA ASP A 197 10.61 9.22 22.56
C ASP A 197 11.15 7.84 22.17
N ALA A 198 10.29 6.82 22.15
CA ALA A 198 10.70 5.50 21.67
C ALA A 198 11.16 5.54 20.20
N PHE A 199 10.53 6.34 19.34
CA PHE A 199 10.93 6.44 17.92
C PHE A 199 12.28 7.14 17.74
N ARG A 200 12.64 8.07 18.64
CA ARG A 200 13.96 8.70 18.65
C ARG A 200 15.09 7.72 18.99
N GLU A 201 14.80 6.58 19.61
CA GLU A 201 15.81 5.55 19.88
C GLU A 201 16.31 4.86 18.60
N GLY A 202 15.59 4.94 17.48
CA GLY A 202 16.05 4.46 16.17
C GLY A 202 16.24 2.94 16.10
N LYS A 203 15.19 2.16 16.33
CA LYS A 203 15.26 0.69 16.25
C LYS A 203 15.29 0.19 14.80
N ALA A 204 15.92 -0.96 14.59
CA ALA A 204 15.92 -1.61 13.28
C ALA A 204 14.48 -1.87 12.79
N GLY A 205 14.22 -1.53 11.52
CA GLY A 205 12.89 -1.65 10.89
C GLY A 205 11.92 -0.53 11.26
N TRP A 206 12.33 0.46 12.05
CA TRP A 206 11.49 1.61 12.35
C TRP A 206 11.63 2.70 11.27
N PRO A 207 10.55 3.39 10.93
CA PRO A 207 10.53 4.46 9.94
C PRO A 207 11.40 5.67 10.33
N ASP A 208 12.10 6.26 9.37
CA ASP A 208 12.87 7.49 9.60
C ASP A 208 11.96 8.70 9.87
N PRO A 209 12.41 9.68 10.66
CA PRO A 209 11.65 10.91 10.86
C PRO A 209 11.63 11.76 9.58
N VAL A 210 10.43 12.14 9.13
CA VAL A 210 10.24 13.21 8.14
C VAL A 210 10.68 14.51 8.81
N ARG A 211 11.72 15.16 8.25
CA ARG A 211 12.44 16.32 8.79
C ARG A 211 11.68 17.10 9.88
N PRO A 212 12.27 17.34 11.07
CA PRO A 212 11.59 17.99 12.17
C PRO A 212 11.21 19.43 11.80
N ASP A 213 9.92 19.71 11.70
CA ASP A 213 9.41 21.05 11.99
C ASP A 213 9.21 21.11 13.51
N PRO A 214 9.95 21.96 14.25
CA PRO A 214 9.82 22.08 15.70
C PRO A 214 8.43 22.53 16.17
N GLU A 215 7.56 23.02 15.29
CA GLU A 215 6.18 23.39 15.61
C GLU A 215 5.12 22.35 15.18
N ALA A 216 5.50 21.26 14.50
CA ALA A 216 4.58 20.22 14.05
C ALA A 216 4.77 18.90 14.81
N ALA A 217 3.68 18.12 14.93
CA ALA A 217 3.74 16.74 15.41
C ALA A 217 4.78 15.96 14.59
N THR A 218 5.68 15.22 15.23
CA THR A 218 6.71 14.45 14.52
C THR A 218 6.07 13.41 13.62
N VAL A 219 6.53 13.37 12.38
CA VAL A 219 5.99 12.57 11.29
C VAL A 219 7.04 11.53 10.90
N TYR A 220 6.66 10.26 10.72
CA TYR A 220 7.61 9.18 10.40
C TYR A 220 7.32 8.55 9.03
N HIS A 221 8.37 8.19 8.29
CA HIS A 221 8.35 7.70 6.93
C HIS A 221 8.43 6.16 6.89
N ALA A 222 7.36 5.49 6.49
CA ALA A 222 7.13 4.05 6.69
C ALA A 222 8.11 3.08 6.03
N THR A 223 8.94 3.55 5.12
CA THR A 223 9.74 2.71 4.23
C THR A 223 11.01 3.45 3.87
N ASP A 224 12.16 2.82 4.13
CA ASP A 224 13.48 3.16 3.57
C ASP A 224 14.16 1.89 3.08
#